data_AF-A0A0L0VAJ3-F1
#
_entry.id   AF-A0A0L0VAJ3-F1
#
_cell.length_a   1.000
_cell.length_b   1.000
_cell.length_c   1.000
_cell.angle_alpha   90.00
_cell.angle_beta   90.00
_cell.angle_gamma   90.00
#
_symmetry.space_group_name_H-M   'P 1'
#
loop_
_entity.id
_entity.type
_entity.pdbx_description
1 polymer ?
#
loop_
_entity_poly.entity_id
_entity_poly.type
_entity_poly.pdbx_seq_one_letter_code
_entity_poly.pdbx_strand_id
1 'polypeptide(L)'
;MMAQKIEVLDWYDKNGKNQTKTAKHFNEIYPEIGFKQPLISAWVADCDRIREQADSSASHYKRVRITKFPQIEEMLNQWVTQALHSKLTITGDVIRAKWQEFASMEKIPSEEWLNLSQGWLTRFKARHGLQSFTKHGEAAQADKEVIDEERKRVSKLVQGFARKDIWNMDETGLFYSMPPDRGLAKEKCSGLKASKIRIMIAVTTNSDGSEKLPLLIIGKWAKPKPSKRSPVFPSDSIIISTRGLG
;
A
#
# COMPACT_ATOMS: atom_id res chain seq x y z
N MET A 1 2.62 -30.77 6.64
CA MET A 1 1.33 -31.49 6.57
C MET A 1 0.93 -31.86 5.13
N MET A 2 0.84 -30.96 4.13
CA MET A 2 0.53 -31.41 2.75
C MET A 2 1.66 -32.23 2.10
N ALA A 3 2.92 -31.81 2.24
CA ALA A 3 4.07 -32.60 1.76
C ALA A 3 4.08 -34.04 2.32
N GLN A 4 3.80 -34.19 3.62
CA GLN A 4 3.68 -35.50 4.28
C GLN A 4 2.54 -36.35 3.73
N LYS A 5 1.42 -35.75 3.29
CA LYS A 5 0.32 -36.51 2.68
C LYS A 5 0.69 -37.09 1.32
N ILE A 6 1.39 -36.31 0.50
CA ILE A 6 1.86 -36.74 -0.82
C ILE A 6 2.88 -37.87 -0.66
N GLU A 7 3.85 -37.69 0.24
CA GLU A 7 4.86 -38.70 0.54
C GLU A 7 4.24 -40.03 0.98
N VAL A 8 3.21 -39.98 1.82
CA VAL A 8 2.45 -41.16 2.26
C VAL A 8 1.70 -41.83 1.11
N LEU A 9 1.08 -41.04 0.21
CA LEU A 9 0.34 -41.56 -0.95
C LEU A 9 1.28 -42.16 -2.01
N ASP A 10 2.42 -41.53 -2.27
CA ASP A 10 3.42 -42.03 -3.22
C ASP A 10 4.09 -43.31 -2.72
N TRP A 11 4.34 -43.40 -1.41
CA TRP A 11 4.82 -44.63 -0.78
C TRP A 11 3.77 -45.74 -0.85
N TYR A 12 2.50 -45.42 -0.62
CA TYR A 12 1.37 -46.37 -0.73
C TYR A 12 1.28 -46.98 -2.13
N ASP A 13 1.40 -46.16 -3.18
CA ASP A 13 1.37 -46.61 -4.58
C ASP A 13 2.58 -47.48 -4.93
N LYS A 14 3.77 -47.14 -4.44
CA LYS A 14 5.01 -47.90 -4.70
C LYS A 14 5.12 -49.21 -3.92
N ASN A 15 4.50 -49.32 -2.75
CA ASN A 15 4.67 -50.47 -1.85
C ASN A 15 3.46 -51.43 -1.85
N GLY A 16 2.76 -51.52 -2.98
CA GLY A 16 1.71 -52.52 -3.21
C GLY A 16 0.37 -52.19 -2.56
N LYS A 17 0.07 -50.91 -2.33
CA LYS A 17 -1.26 -50.41 -1.95
C LYS A 17 -1.85 -51.01 -0.68
N ASN A 18 -0.99 -51.30 0.31
CA ASN A 18 -1.41 -51.83 1.61
C ASN A 18 -1.49 -50.72 2.68
N GLN A 19 -2.71 -50.40 3.12
CA GLN A 19 -2.99 -49.27 4.01
C GLN A 19 -2.45 -49.50 5.44
N THR A 20 -2.57 -50.72 5.97
CA THR A 20 -2.08 -51.08 7.31
C THR A 20 -0.55 -51.04 7.36
N LYS A 21 0.11 -51.54 6.31
CA LYS A 21 1.58 -51.51 6.20
C LYS A 21 2.09 -50.07 6.08
N THR A 22 1.38 -49.24 5.33
CA THR A 22 1.69 -47.80 5.18
C THR A 22 1.57 -47.07 6.51
N ALA A 23 0.46 -47.26 7.24
CA ALA A 23 0.26 -46.64 8.54
C ALA A 23 1.36 -47.05 9.55
N LYS A 24 1.77 -48.33 9.57
CA LYS A 24 2.84 -48.82 10.44
C LYS A 24 4.19 -48.19 10.09
N HIS A 25 4.54 -48.15 8.81
CA HIS A 25 5.79 -47.55 8.33
C HIS A 25 5.91 -46.06 8.71
N PHE A 26 4.85 -45.27 8.50
CA PHE A 26 4.89 -43.84 8.82
C PHE A 26 4.71 -43.53 10.31
N ASN A 27 4.20 -44.46 11.12
CA ASN A 27 4.27 -44.35 12.58
C ASN A 27 5.70 -44.51 13.12
N GLU A 28 6.53 -45.32 12.48
CA GLU A 28 7.95 -45.47 12.85
C GLU A 28 8.75 -44.21 12.49
N ILE A 29 8.41 -43.56 11.38
CA ILE A 29 9.07 -42.33 10.92
C ILE A 29 8.56 -41.08 11.67
N TYR A 30 7.27 -41.04 11.97
CA TYR A 30 6.60 -39.89 12.60
C TYR A 30 5.70 -40.33 13.77
N PRO A 31 6.29 -40.72 14.90
CA PRO A 31 5.53 -41.26 16.04
C PRO A 31 4.54 -40.25 16.65
N GLU A 32 4.85 -38.96 16.56
CA GLU A 32 4.01 -37.86 17.08
C GLU A 32 2.66 -37.70 16.36
N ILE A 33 2.53 -38.23 15.14
CA ILE A 33 1.35 -38.01 14.30
C ILE A 33 0.30 -39.13 14.50
N GLY A 34 0.72 -40.34 14.88
CA GLY A 34 -0.17 -41.46 15.17
C GLY A 34 -1.05 -41.86 13.99
N PHE A 35 -0.45 -42.18 12.85
CA PHE A 35 -1.13 -42.66 11.64
C PHE A 35 -1.93 -43.94 11.90
N LYS A 36 -3.24 -43.89 11.60
CA LYS A 36 -4.13 -45.06 11.68
C LYS A 36 -4.56 -45.48 10.28
N GLN A 37 -4.84 -46.76 10.07
CA GLN A 37 -5.30 -47.28 8.77
C GLN A 37 -6.53 -46.52 8.20
N PRO A 38 -7.54 -46.12 9.00
CA PRO A 38 -8.67 -45.34 8.49
C PRO A 38 -8.27 -43.96 7.96
N LEU A 39 -7.21 -43.34 8.51
CA LEU A 39 -6.70 -42.06 8.04
C LEU A 39 -6.05 -42.20 6.66
N ILE A 40 -5.29 -43.28 6.45
CA ILE A 40 -4.70 -43.60 5.14
C ILE A 40 -5.79 -43.89 4.12
N SER A 41 -6.83 -44.65 4.51
CA SER A 41 -7.98 -44.92 3.63
C SER A 41 -8.69 -43.64 3.18
N ALA A 42 -8.94 -42.70 4.10
CA ALA A 42 -9.53 -41.40 3.77
C ALA A 42 -8.65 -40.58 2.82
N TRP A 43 -7.32 -40.65 2.95
CA TRP A 43 -6.41 -39.93 2.05
C TRP A 43 -6.31 -40.58 0.68
N VAL A 44 -6.39 -41.91 0.59
CA VAL A 44 -6.44 -42.63 -0.68
C VAL A 44 -7.74 -42.31 -1.43
N ALA A 45 -8.87 -42.25 -0.72
CA ALA A 45 -10.16 -41.85 -1.31
C ALA A 45 -10.15 -40.41 -1.86
N ASP A 46 -9.44 -39.50 -1.18
CA ASP A 46 -9.28 -38.10 -1.57
C ASP A 46 -7.98 -37.84 -2.38
N CYS A 47 -7.31 -38.88 -2.90
CA CYS A 47 -5.99 -38.81 -3.54
C CYS A 47 -5.88 -37.70 -4.58
N ASP A 48 -6.82 -37.65 -5.52
CA ASP A 48 -6.75 -36.73 -6.67
C ASP A 48 -6.87 -35.27 -6.21
N ARG A 49 -7.78 -35.02 -5.25
CA ARG A 49 -7.95 -33.70 -4.64
C ARG A 49 -6.71 -33.27 -3.84
N ILE A 50 -6.02 -34.20 -3.20
CA ILE A 50 -4.79 -33.92 -2.45
C ILE A 50 -3.63 -33.59 -3.40
N ARG A 51 -3.51 -34.29 -4.52
CA ARG A 51 -2.50 -34.04 -5.57
C ARG A 51 -2.75 -32.72 -6.30
N GLU A 52 -4.00 -32.41 -6.66
CA GLU A 52 -4.37 -31.13 -7.29
C GLU A 52 -4.11 -29.93 -6.36
N GLN A 53 -4.38 -30.09 -5.06
CA GLN A 53 -4.05 -29.07 -4.06
C GLN A 53 -2.54 -28.88 -3.93
N ALA A 54 -1.74 -29.94 -4.07
CA ALA A 54 -0.28 -29.86 -4.01
C ALA A 54 0.32 -29.12 -5.21
N ASP A 55 -0.17 -29.38 -6.41
CA ASP A 55 0.26 -28.68 -7.64
C ASP A 55 -0.13 -27.19 -7.60
N SER A 56 -1.24 -26.87 -6.91
CA SER A 56 -1.67 -25.49 -6.64
C SER A 56 -0.94 -24.81 -5.47
N SER A 57 -0.08 -25.53 -4.74
CA SER A 57 0.55 -25.09 -3.48
C SER A 57 1.85 -24.31 -3.67
N ALA A 58 1.91 -23.38 -4.64
CA ALA A 58 2.76 -22.20 -4.48
C ALA A 58 2.15 -21.20 -3.48
N SER A 59 0.90 -21.41 -3.03
CA SER A 59 0.22 -20.49 -2.13
C SER A 59 -0.27 -21.17 -0.84
N HIS A 60 0.09 -20.53 0.27
CA HIS A 60 0.01 -21.03 1.64
C HIS A 60 -1.43 -21.00 2.22
N TYR A 61 -2.45 -21.32 1.42
CA TYR A 61 -3.86 -21.19 1.83
C TYR A 61 -4.50 -22.57 2.04
N LYS A 62 -4.80 -22.91 3.30
CA LYS A 62 -5.38 -24.19 3.72
C LYS A 62 -6.80 -24.49 3.17
N ARG A 63 -7.45 -23.55 2.47
CA ARG A 63 -8.76 -23.72 1.80
C ARG A 63 -8.91 -22.75 0.63
N VAL A 64 -9.22 -23.25 -0.56
CA VAL A 64 -9.77 -22.44 -1.66
C VAL A 64 -11.20 -22.09 -1.27
N ARG A 65 -11.44 -20.83 -0.89
CA ARG A 65 -12.80 -20.32 -0.67
C ARG A 65 -13.32 -19.83 -2.02
N ILE A 66 -14.15 -20.65 -2.66
CA ILE A 66 -14.96 -20.23 -3.80
C ILE A 66 -15.89 -19.11 -3.32
N THR A 67 -15.88 -17.96 -3.99
CA THR A 67 -16.77 -16.86 -3.66
C THR A 67 -18.19 -17.16 -4.15
N LYS A 68 -19.18 -16.47 -3.59
CA LYS A 68 -20.60 -16.67 -3.92
C LYS A 68 -20.91 -16.44 -5.41
N PHE A 69 -20.09 -15.62 -6.09
CA PHE A 69 -20.25 -15.26 -7.49
C PHE A 69 -18.89 -15.29 -8.20
N PRO A 70 -18.39 -16.49 -8.57
CA PRO A 70 -17.06 -16.65 -9.16
C PRO A 70 -16.93 -15.89 -10.49
N GLN A 71 -18.00 -15.81 -11.28
CA GLN A 71 -18.03 -15.10 -12.56
C GLN A 71 -17.81 -13.58 -12.40
N ILE A 72 -18.46 -12.95 -11.42
CA ILE A 72 -18.25 -11.51 -11.15
C ILE A 72 -16.83 -11.28 -10.62
N GLU A 73 -16.31 -12.18 -9.78
CA GLU A 73 -14.96 -12.05 -9.26
C GLU A 73 -13.90 -12.13 -10.36
N GLU A 74 -14.09 -13.01 -11.34
CA GLU A 74 -13.22 -13.12 -12.50
C GLU A 74 -13.26 -11.85 -13.37
N MET A 75 -14.45 -11.36 -13.71
CA MET A 75 -14.62 -10.09 -14.45
C MET A 75 -13.96 -8.92 -13.71
N LEU A 76 -14.13 -8.85 -12.40
CA LEU A 76 -13.54 -7.81 -11.57
C LEU A 76 -12.01 -7.91 -11.54
N ASN A 77 -11.46 -9.11 -11.48
CA ASN A 77 -10.01 -9.33 -11.52
C ASN A 77 -9.40 -8.91 -12.87
N GLN A 78 -10.04 -9.30 -13.98
CA GLN A 78 -9.61 -8.90 -15.32
C GLN A 78 -9.65 -7.37 -15.48
N TRP A 79 -10.73 -6.74 -15.03
CA TRP A 79 -10.87 -5.28 -15.08
C TRP A 79 -9.81 -4.56 -14.23
N VAL A 80 -9.55 -5.04 -13.01
CA VAL A 80 -8.50 -4.47 -12.15
C VAL A 80 -7.13 -4.59 -12.84
N THR A 81 -6.82 -5.73 -13.44
CA THR A 81 -5.56 -5.98 -14.15
C THR A 81 -5.38 -5.01 -15.32
N GLN A 82 -6.42 -4.83 -16.14
CA GLN A 82 -6.41 -3.89 -17.26
C GLN A 82 -6.27 -2.44 -16.81
N ALA A 83 -6.96 -2.06 -15.74
CA ALA A 83 -6.89 -0.71 -15.18
C ALA A 83 -5.51 -0.41 -14.59
N LEU A 84 -4.86 -1.40 -13.95
CA LEU A 84 -3.47 -1.27 -13.49
C LEU A 84 -2.48 -1.12 -14.65
N HIS A 85 -2.63 -1.92 -15.72
CA HIS A 85 -1.81 -1.78 -16.94
C HIS A 85 -1.96 -0.41 -17.58
N SER A 86 -3.18 0.15 -17.56
CA SER A 86 -3.49 1.48 -18.09
C SER A 86 -3.11 2.63 -17.15
N LYS A 87 -2.39 2.34 -16.04
CA LYS A 87 -1.96 3.29 -15.00
C LYS A 87 -3.12 4.09 -14.38
N LEU A 88 -4.35 3.57 -14.41
CA LEU A 88 -5.50 4.21 -13.78
C LEU A 88 -5.41 4.08 -12.26
N THR A 89 -5.82 5.13 -11.55
CA THR A 89 -5.87 5.09 -10.08
C THR A 89 -7.18 4.44 -9.65
N ILE A 90 -7.11 3.20 -9.18
CA ILE A 90 -8.26 2.44 -8.72
C ILE A 90 -8.43 2.64 -7.21
N THR A 91 -9.54 3.25 -6.78
CA THR A 91 -9.89 3.37 -5.36
C THR A 91 -10.82 2.24 -4.93
N GLY A 92 -10.97 2.07 -3.61
CA GLY A 92 -11.86 1.06 -3.04
C GLY A 92 -13.32 1.22 -3.49
N ASP A 93 -13.79 2.46 -3.59
CA ASP A 93 -15.17 2.74 -4.00
C ASP A 93 -15.41 2.45 -5.49
N VAL A 94 -14.40 2.69 -6.33
CA VAL A 94 -14.47 2.31 -7.76
C VAL A 94 -14.59 0.80 -7.91
N ILE A 95 -13.84 0.02 -7.11
CA ILE A 95 -13.95 -1.45 -7.12
C ILE A 95 -15.36 -1.90 -6.71
N ARG A 96 -15.98 -1.24 -5.73
CA ARG A 96 -17.36 -1.54 -5.32
C ARG A 96 -18.37 -1.21 -6.40
N ALA A 97 -18.28 -0.03 -7.00
CA ALA A 97 -19.16 0.40 -8.07
C ALA A 97 -19.05 -0.56 -9.28
N LYS A 98 -17.83 -0.96 -9.63
CA LYS A 98 -17.60 -1.90 -10.73
C LYS A 98 -18.17 -3.29 -10.44
N TRP A 99 -18.08 -3.76 -9.19
CA TRP A 99 -18.74 -5.01 -8.79
C TRP A 99 -20.26 -4.95 -8.99
N GLN A 100 -20.90 -3.84 -8.61
CA GLN A 100 -22.36 -3.66 -8.78
C GLN A 100 -22.76 -3.60 -10.25
N GLU A 101 -21.94 -2.94 -11.08
CA GLU A 101 -22.13 -2.87 -12.52
C GLU A 101 -22.10 -4.27 -13.15
N PHE A 102 -21.10 -5.11 -12.78
CA PHE A 102 -21.04 -6.50 -13.24
C PHE A 102 -22.19 -7.35 -12.71
N ALA A 103 -22.61 -7.16 -11.46
CA ALA A 103 -23.78 -7.85 -10.92
C ALA A 103 -25.06 -7.51 -11.70
N SER A 104 -25.20 -6.26 -12.15
CA SER A 104 -26.33 -5.82 -12.97
C SER A 104 -26.25 -6.37 -14.40
N MET A 105 -25.06 -6.45 -14.99
CA MET A 105 -24.85 -7.07 -16.31
C MET A 105 -25.21 -8.57 -16.30
N GLU A 106 -24.85 -9.27 -15.23
CA GLU A 106 -25.18 -10.68 -14.98
C GLU A 106 -26.64 -10.89 -14.52
N LYS A 107 -27.44 -9.81 -14.48
CA LYS A 107 -28.87 -9.83 -14.09
C LYS A 107 -29.13 -10.42 -12.70
N ILE A 108 -28.19 -10.23 -11.77
CA ILE A 108 -28.36 -10.68 -10.39
C ILE A 108 -29.24 -9.65 -9.64
N PRO A 109 -30.36 -10.08 -9.04
CA PRO A 109 -31.23 -9.19 -8.28
C PRO A 109 -30.48 -8.49 -7.14
N SER A 110 -30.80 -7.22 -6.89
CA SER A 110 -30.13 -6.39 -5.88
C SER A 110 -30.22 -6.98 -4.46
N GLU A 111 -31.24 -7.79 -4.20
CA GLU A 111 -31.47 -8.48 -2.94
C GLU A 111 -30.44 -9.59 -2.67
N GLU A 112 -29.82 -10.13 -3.73
CA GLU A 112 -28.85 -11.22 -3.64
C GLU A 112 -27.39 -10.75 -3.62
N TRP A 113 -27.18 -9.44 -3.81
CA TRP A 113 -25.87 -8.83 -3.90
C TRP A 113 -25.02 -9.09 -2.67
N LEU A 114 -23.71 -9.18 -2.88
CA LEU A 114 -22.78 -9.26 -1.77
C LEU A 114 -22.82 -7.96 -0.96
N ASN A 115 -22.73 -8.10 0.36
CA ASN A 115 -22.46 -6.95 1.21
C ASN A 115 -21.01 -6.50 0.95
N LEU A 116 -20.84 -5.46 0.13
CA LEU A 116 -19.57 -4.83 -0.25
C LEU A 116 -18.94 -4.02 0.88
N SER A 117 -18.94 -4.59 2.08
CA SER A 117 -18.37 -4.02 3.30
C SER A 117 -16.89 -3.70 3.17
N GLN A 118 -16.35 -2.93 4.12
CA GLN A 118 -14.91 -2.71 4.21
C GLN A 118 -14.14 -4.03 4.37
N GLY A 119 -14.69 -4.99 5.11
CA GLY A 119 -14.08 -6.32 5.27
C GLY A 119 -14.01 -7.11 3.95
N TRP A 120 -15.03 -7.01 3.10
CA TRP A 120 -15.00 -7.61 1.75
C TRP A 120 -13.87 -6.99 0.91
N LEU A 121 -13.80 -5.66 0.89
CA LEU A 121 -12.78 -4.94 0.12
C LEU A 121 -11.36 -5.27 0.60
N THR A 122 -11.13 -5.35 1.91
CA THR A 122 -9.82 -5.75 2.47
C THR A 122 -9.44 -7.16 2.04
N ARG A 123 -10.37 -8.11 2.07
CA ARG A 123 -10.12 -9.49 1.63
C ARG A 123 -9.87 -9.57 0.12
N PHE A 124 -10.65 -8.83 -0.68
CA PHE A 124 -10.44 -8.74 -2.12
C PHE A 124 -9.03 -8.22 -2.43
N LYS A 125 -8.64 -7.09 -1.82
CA LYS A 125 -7.28 -6.54 -1.97
C LYS A 125 -6.20 -7.55 -1.61
N ALA A 126 -6.35 -8.26 -0.49
CA ALA A 126 -5.40 -9.28 -0.06
C ALA A 126 -5.28 -10.45 -1.04
N ARG A 127 -6.40 -10.91 -1.62
CA ARG A 127 -6.38 -11.99 -2.63
C ARG A 127 -5.70 -11.60 -3.93
N HIS A 128 -5.87 -10.35 -4.36
CA HIS A 128 -5.33 -9.83 -5.62
C HIS A 128 -4.02 -9.05 -5.44
N GLY A 129 -3.38 -9.13 -4.27
CA GLY A 129 -2.10 -8.45 -4.00
C GLY A 129 -2.17 -6.92 -4.06
N LEU A 130 -3.35 -6.32 -3.96
CA LEU A 130 -3.55 -4.88 -4.06
C LEU A 130 -3.18 -4.20 -2.74
N GLN A 131 -2.25 -3.25 -2.78
CA GLN A 131 -1.86 -2.43 -1.64
C GLN A 131 -2.23 -0.96 -1.88
N SER A 132 -2.65 -0.27 -0.82
CA SER A 132 -2.88 1.17 -0.89
C SER A 132 -1.56 1.91 -0.74
N PHE A 133 -1.18 2.67 -1.76
CA PHE A 133 -0.04 3.59 -1.69
C PHE A 133 -0.54 5.04 -1.69
N THR A 134 -0.06 5.83 -0.73
CA THR A 134 -0.25 7.28 -0.76
C THR A 134 0.69 7.87 -1.81
N LYS A 135 0.12 8.37 -2.92
CA LYS A 135 0.90 9.10 -3.93
C LYS A 135 1.22 10.49 -3.36
N HIS A 136 2.44 10.72 -2.89
CA HIS A 136 2.91 12.06 -2.55
C HIS A 136 3.17 12.86 -3.83
N GLY A 137 2.54 14.03 -3.94
CA GLY A 137 2.24 14.73 -5.20
C GLY A 137 3.39 15.34 -5.99
N GLU A 138 4.65 15.18 -5.58
CA GLU A 138 5.78 15.82 -6.27
C GLU A 138 6.92 14.84 -6.64
N ALA A 139 6.92 13.64 -6.06
CA ALA A 139 7.97 12.63 -6.34
C ALA A 139 7.78 11.91 -7.70
N ALA A 140 6.65 12.11 -8.37
CA ALA A 140 6.29 11.35 -9.57
C ALA A 140 6.82 11.96 -10.88
N GLN A 141 7.38 13.17 -10.86
CA GLN A 141 7.80 13.90 -12.06
C GLN A 141 9.33 13.89 -12.29
N ALA A 142 10.11 13.45 -11.30
CA ALA A 142 11.56 13.42 -11.42
C ALA A 142 12.03 12.01 -11.85
N ASP A 143 12.73 11.94 -12.99
CA ASP A 143 13.36 10.71 -13.46
C ASP A 143 14.35 10.20 -12.42
N LYS A 144 14.23 8.92 -12.05
CA LYS A 144 15.07 8.31 -11.00
C LYS A 144 16.57 8.42 -11.32
N GLU A 145 16.90 8.33 -12.60
CA GLU A 145 18.27 8.48 -13.11
C GLU A 145 18.82 9.89 -12.86
N VAL A 146 18.01 10.94 -13.12
CA VAL A 146 18.37 12.34 -12.86
C VAL A 146 18.52 12.59 -11.35
N ILE A 147 17.64 12.01 -10.51
CA ILE A 147 17.75 12.11 -9.05
C ILE A 147 19.05 11.47 -8.55
N ASP A 148 19.42 10.30 -9.08
CA ASP A 148 20.62 9.60 -8.66
C ASP A 148 21.91 10.31 -9.10
N GLU A 149 21.91 10.91 -10.29
CA GLU A 149 23.01 11.78 -10.75
C GLU A 149 23.15 13.02 -9.88
N GLU A 150 22.06 13.71 -9.58
CA GLU A 150 22.07 14.90 -8.72
C GLU A 150 22.47 14.56 -7.28
N ARG A 151 22.05 13.41 -6.74
CA ARG A 151 22.51 12.92 -5.44
C ARG A 151 24.02 12.70 -5.42
N LYS A 152 24.58 12.10 -6.47
CA LYS A 152 26.05 11.92 -6.60
C LYS A 152 26.75 13.28 -6.69
N ARG A 153 26.20 14.24 -7.43
CA ARG A 153 26.74 15.60 -7.57
C ARG A 153 26.76 16.34 -6.23
N VAL A 154 25.64 16.37 -5.52
CA VAL A 154 25.54 16.99 -4.18
C VAL A 154 26.45 16.29 -3.19
N SER A 155 26.49 14.95 -3.19
CA SER A 155 27.38 14.18 -2.33
C SER A 155 28.85 14.55 -2.53
N LYS A 156 29.31 14.70 -3.78
CA LYS A 156 30.67 15.17 -4.08
C LYS A 156 30.91 16.59 -3.58
N LEU A 157 29.92 17.48 -3.70
CA LEU A 157 30.03 18.88 -3.27
C LEU A 157 30.23 18.99 -1.75
N VAL A 158 29.58 18.12 -0.97
CA VAL A 158 29.59 18.18 0.49
C VAL A 158 30.69 17.33 1.14
N GLN A 159 31.44 16.52 0.37
CA GLN A 159 32.47 15.61 0.89
C GLN A 159 33.59 16.32 1.68
N GLY A 160 33.85 17.61 1.40
CA GLY A 160 34.88 18.39 2.10
C GLY A 160 34.42 19.06 3.40
N PHE A 161 33.14 18.97 3.74
CA PHE A 161 32.57 19.63 4.92
C PHE A 161 32.29 18.60 6.03
N ALA A 162 32.54 18.98 7.28
CA ALA A 162 32.11 18.15 8.40
C ALA A 162 30.58 18.15 8.49
N ARG A 163 29.99 17.05 8.98
CA ARG A 163 28.52 16.91 9.03
C ARG A 163 27.83 18.02 9.82
N LYS A 164 28.48 18.53 10.87
CA LYS A 164 28.01 19.68 11.67
C LYS A 164 27.91 20.99 10.89
N ASP A 165 28.69 21.12 9.81
CA ASP A 165 28.77 22.33 8.98
C ASP A 165 27.88 22.22 7.72
N ILE A 166 27.21 21.07 7.52
CA ILE A 166 26.25 20.85 6.45
C ILE A 166 24.86 21.16 7.01
N TRP A 167 24.25 22.25 6.54
CA TRP A 167 22.94 22.69 6.99
C TRP A 167 21.86 22.39 5.95
N ASN A 168 20.69 21.97 6.42
CA ASN A 168 19.49 21.84 5.62
C ASN A 168 18.42 22.80 6.15
N MET A 169 17.78 23.54 5.25
CA MET A 169 16.66 24.45 5.53
C MET A 169 15.49 24.03 4.66
N ASP A 170 14.31 23.91 5.26
CA ASP A 170 13.07 23.62 4.53
C ASP A 170 11.92 24.48 5.05
N GLU A 171 10.96 24.77 4.18
CA GLU A 171 9.79 25.61 4.48
C GLU A 171 8.53 24.75 4.61
N THR A 172 7.80 24.92 5.72
CA THR A 172 6.51 24.26 5.93
C THR A 172 5.39 25.26 6.17
N GLY A 173 4.22 25.00 5.59
CA GLY A 173 3.04 25.83 5.74
C GLY A 173 2.17 25.37 6.91
N LEU A 174 2.05 26.18 7.96
CA LEU A 174 1.15 25.96 9.08
C LEU A 174 -0.21 26.63 8.83
N PHE A 175 -1.25 25.83 8.60
CA PHE A 175 -2.62 26.30 8.41
C PHE A 175 -3.37 26.44 9.75
N TYR A 176 -3.03 27.45 10.53
CA TYR A 176 -3.58 27.62 11.89
C TYR A 176 -5.08 27.96 11.94
N SER A 177 -5.65 28.49 10.85
CA SER A 177 -7.07 28.88 10.80
C SER A 177 -7.95 27.87 10.08
N MET A 178 -7.41 26.76 9.58
CA MET A 178 -8.17 25.81 8.79
C MET A 178 -9.14 25.02 9.69
N PRO A 179 -10.46 25.10 9.46
CA PRO A 179 -11.41 24.30 10.22
C PRO A 179 -11.24 22.81 9.88
N PRO A 180 -11.63 21.89 10.79
CA PRO A 180 -11.57 20.46 10.51
C PRO A 180 -12.46 20.11 9.30
N ASP A 181 -11.94 19.27 8.42
CA ASP A 181 -12.62 18.84 7.18
C ASP A 181 -13.84 17.92 7.42
N ARG A 182 -14.06 17.50 8.67
CA ARG A 182 -15.14 16.59 9.06
C ARG A 182 -15.78 17.06 10.35
N GLY A 183 -17.11 17.20 10.33
CA GLY A 183 -17.93 17.54 11.49
C GLY A 183 -19.24 16.76 11.48
N LEU A 184 -19.88 16.67 12.66
CA LEU A 184 -21.23 16.13 12.79
C LEU A 184 -22.24 17.25 12.52
N ALA A 185 -23.21 17.00 11.65
CA ALA A 185 -24.27 17.95 11.33
C ALA A 185 -25.64 17.25 11.40
N LYS A 186 -26.66 17.95 11.91
CA LYS A 186 -28.05 17.45 11.95
C LYS A 186 -28.73 17.51 10.59
N GLU A 187 -28.27 18.37 9.69
CA GLU A 187 -28.75 18.54 8.32
C GLU A 187 -27.57 18.77 7.37
N LYS A 188 -27.79 18.61 6.06
CA LYS A 188 -26.77 18.89 5.04
C LYS A 188 -26.46 20.40 4.98
N CYS A 189 -25.43 20.83 5.70
CA CYS A 189 -24.89 22.17 5.57
C CYS A 189 -23.94 22.26 4.37
N SER A 190 -24.07 23.30 3.56
CA SER A 190 -23.05 23.67 2.57
C SER A 190 -21.72 23.94 3.28
N GLY A 191 -20.63 23.34 2.80
CA GLY A 191 -19.31 23.48 3.42
C GLY A 191 -18.89 24.95 3.55
N LEU A 192 -18.39 25.33 4.72
CA LEU A 192 -17.76 26.63 4.92
C LEU A 192 -16.50 26.71 4.05
N LYS A 193 -16.32 27.81 3.32
CA LYS A 193 -15.10 28.06 2.54
C LYS A 193 -13.92 28.13 3.52
N ALA A 194 -13.10 27.08 3.55
CA ALA A 194 -11.96 26.99 4.45
C ALA A 194 -11.04 28.20 4.28
N SER A 195 -10.73 28.89 5.38
CA SER A 195 -9.74 29.95 5.39
C SER A 195 -8.35 29.31 5.21
N LYS A 196 -7.78 29.44 4.01
CA LYS A 196 -6.42 28.97 3.69
C LYS A 196 -5.34 29.92 4.23
N ILE A 197 -5.56 30.48 5.42
CA ILE A 197 -4.56 31.34 6.05
C ILE A 197 -3.47 30.41 6.58
N ARG A 198 -2.28 30.53 6.00
CA ARG A 198 -1.08 29.79 6.39
C ARG A 198 0.00 30.77 6.84
N ILE A 199 0.75 30.36 7.85
CA ILE A 199 2.04 30.94 8.23
C ILE A 199 3.10 30.02 7.60
N MET A 200 4.10 30.59 6.94
CA MET A 200 5.22 29.77 6.48
C MET A 200 6.30 29.78 7.57
N ILE A 201 6.83 28.61 7.87
CA ILE A 201 7.84 28.41 8.89
C ILE A 201 9.03 27.78 8.19
N ALA A 202 10.18 28.45 8.23
CA ALA A 202 11.43 27.87 7.82
C ALA A 202 12.08 27.17 9.01
N VAL A 203 12.40 25.89 8.82
CA VAL A 203 13.04 25.02 9.80
C VAL A 203 14.44 24.71 9.29
N THR A 204 15.46 24.95 10.11
CA THR A 204 16.85 24.74 9.73
C THR A 204 17.57 23.88 10.77
N THR A 205 18.27 22.84 10.31
CA THR A 205 19.02 21.89 11.15
C THR A 205 20.31 21.51 10.46
N ASN A 206 21.35 21.22 11.24
CA ASN A 206 22.57 20.63 10.68
C ASN A 206 22.40 19.11 10.42
N SER A 207 23.30 18.54 9.62
CA SER A 207 23.18 17.18 9.08
C SER A 207 23.42 16.06 10.09
N ASP A 208 24.07 16.36 11.21
CA ASP A 208 24.21 15.45 12.35
C ASP A 208 23.08 15.63 13.39
N GLY A 209 22.30 16.71 13.28
CA GLY A 209 21.18 17.03 14.17
C GLY A 209 21.60 17.58 15.53
N SER A 210 22.87 17.95 15.71
CA SER A 210 23.37 18.53 16.97
C SER A 210 22.85 19.95 17.20
N GLU A 211 22.62 20.72 16.14
CA GLU A 211 22.16 22.09 16.20
C GLU A 211 20.90 22.31 15.35
N LYS A 212 19.95 23.04 15.95
CA LYS A 212 18.70 23.46 15.31
C LYS A 212 18.58 24.96 15.47
N LEU A 213 18.43 25.68 14.37
CA LEU A 213 18.20 27.12 14.46
C LEU A 213 16.77 27.39 14.94
N PRO A 214 16.54 28.54 15.60
CA PRO A 214 15.19 28.99 15.93
C PRO A 214 14.29 29.00 14.70
N LEU A 215 13.01 28.66 14.89
CA LEU A 215 12.02 28.67 13.82
C LEU A 215 11.88 30.07 13.24
N LEU A 216 12.09 30.19 11.93
CA LEU A 216 11.92 31.46 11.23
C LEU A 216 10.49 31.56 10.72
N ILE A 217 9.72 32.50 11.28
CA ILE A 217 8.34 32.76 10.87
C ILE A 217 8.36 33.73 9.68
N ILE A 218 7.94 33.24 8.52
CA ILE A 218 7.80 34.02 7.30
C ILE A 218 6.34 34.50 7.19
N GLY A 219 6.13 35.77 7.52
CA GLY A 219 4.84 36.45 7.44
C GLY A 219 4.44 36.84 6.02
N LYS A 220 3.17 37.21 5.83
CA LYS A 220 2.70 37.79 4.55
C LYS A 220 3.22 39.21 4.37
N TRP A 221 3.71 39.52 3.17
CA TRP A 221 4.14 40.86 2.78
C TRP A 221 3.01 41.89 2.81
N ALA A 222 3.25 43.09 3.36
CA ALA A 222 2.20 44.08 3.60
C ALA A 222 1.84 45.01 2.41
N LYS A 223 2.61 45.04 1.31
CA LYS A 223 2.40 45.71 -0.02
C LYS A 223 3.73 46.33 -0.51
N PRO A 224 4.24 46.11 -1.74
CA PRO A 224 5.37 46.86 -2.25
C PRO A 224 4.85 47.99 -3.15
N LYS A 225 5.04 49.25 -2.74
CA LYS A 225 5.17 50.34 -3.72
C LYS A 225 6.65 50.45 -4.12
N PRO A 226 6.99 50.76 -5.37
CA PRO A 226 8.37 50.92 -5.78
C PRO A 226 8.89 52.26 -5.23
N SER A 227 9.70 52.24 -4.17
CA SER A 227 10.50 53.40 -3.77
C SER A 227 11.96 53.18 -4.20
N LYS A 228 12.49 54.18 -4.92
CA LYS A 228 13.84 54.19 -5.54
C LYS A 228 14.97 54.42 -4.52
N ARG A 229 14.92 53.80 -3.34
CA ARG A 229 16.02 53.89 -2.36
C ARG A 229 16.38 52.51 -1.87
N SER A 230 17.65 52.16 -2.08
CA SER A 230 18.30 50.96 -1.56
C SER A 230 18.02 50.86 -0.05
N PRO A 231 17.39 49.78 0.43
CA PRO A 231 17.18 49.64 1.85
C PRO A 231 18.52 49.28 2.51
N VAL A 232 18.88 50.05 3.53
CA VAL A 232 19.88 49.62 4.52
C VAL A 232 19.12 48.71 5.49
N PHE A 233 19.53 47.45 5.57
CA PHE A 233 18.96 46.48 6.50
C PHE A 233 19.93 46.19 7.66
N PRO A 234 19.43 45.98 8.89
CA PRO A 234 20.24 45.48 10.01
C PRO A 234 20.86 44.12 9.66
N SER A 235 22.00 43.80 10.27
CA SER A 235 22.88 42.66 9.98
C SER A 235 22.25 41.25 10.07
N ASP A 236 21.01 41.13 10.54
CA ASP A 236 20.45 39.86 11.01
C ASP A 236 19.26 39.35 10.18
N SER A 237 19.17 39.72 8.90
CA SER A 237 18.06 39.26 8.03
C SER A 237 18.55 38.96 6.61
N ILE A 238 18.72 37.67 6.30
CA ILE A 238 18.99 37.19 4.94
C ILE A 238 17.65 36.83 4.28
N ILE A 239 17.25 37.60 3.27
CA ILE A 239 16.11 37.27 2.37
C ILE A 239 16.70 36.59 1.13
N ILE A 240 16.53 35.27 0.99
CA ILE A 240 16.94 34.54 -0.21
C ILE A 240 15.76 34.49 -1.18
N SER A 241 15.96 35.10 -2.35
CA SER A 241 15.06 35.10 -3.51
C SER A 241 15.35 33.89 -4.39
N THR A 242 14.35 33.08 -4.74
CA THR A 242 14.41 32.22 -5.92
C THR A 242 13.23 32.51 -6.84
N ARG A 243 13.58 32.77 -8.11
CA ARG A 243 12.69 33.15 -9.20
C ARG A 243 11.87 31.94 -9.64
N GLY A 244 10.54 32.06 -9.67
CA GLY A 244 9.67 31.16 -10.43
C GLY A 244 9.35 31.78 -11.79
N LEU A 245 9.74 31.11 -12.87
CA LEU A 245 9.22 31.31 -14.21
C LEU A 245 7.96 30.46 -14.38
N GLY A 246 6.91 31.06 -14.96
CA GLY A 246 5.84 30.39 -15.70
C GLY A 246 4.66 29.89 -14.88
#